data_AF-A0A1Y5T683-F1
#
_entry.id   AF-A0A1Y5T683-F1
#
_cell.length_a   1.000
_cell.length_b   1.000
_cell.length_c   1.000
_cell.angle_alpha   90.00
_cell.angle_beta   90.00
_cell.angle_gamma   90.00
#
_symmetry.space_group_name_H-M   'P 1'
#
loop_
_entity.id
_entity.type
_entity.pdbx_description
1 polymer ?
#
loop_
_entity_poly.entity_id
_entity_poly.type
_entity_poly.pdbx_seq_one_letter_code
_entity_poly.pdbx_strand_id
1 'polypeptide(L)'
;MTDAYIWTIIAILGIGTYLIRFSFLGLIAGRDLPEWMLRHLRYTAVAVLPGLVAPLVLWPSATEGEVDPARLCAALVTFGVGIVTRNVVAAILCGGVTLYVMIWALGGA
;
A
#
# COMPACT_ATOMS: atom_id res chain seq x y z
N MET A 1 13.83 32.89 -4.12
CA MET A 1 12.47 32.47 -4.52
C MET A 1 11.50 33.51 -3.96
N THR A 2 10.78 34.24 -4.82
CA THR A 2 9.82 35.28 -4.42
C THR A 2 8.53 34.65 -3.91
N ASP A 3 7.89 35.22 -2.89
CA ASP A 3 6.64 34.70 -2.29
C ASP A 3 5.53 34.48 -3.34
N ALA A 4 5.35 35.45 -4.25
CA ALA A 4 4.41 35.35 -5.37
C ALA A 4 4.65 34.15 -6.29
N TYR A 5 5.90 33.72 -6.46
CA TYR A 5 6.25 32.56 -7.29
C TYR A 5 5.74 31.26 -6.65
N ILE A 6 5.89 31.12 -5.32
CA ILE A 6 5.40 29.97 -4.56
C ILE A 6 3.87 29.91 -4.62
N TRP A 7 3.18 31.02 -4.37
CA TRP A 7 1.72 31.09 -4.45
C TRP A 7 1.17 30.77 -5.84
N THR A 8 1.85 31.25 -6.89
CA THR A 8 1.47 30.95 -8.27
C THR A 8 1.58 29.46 -8.57
N ILE A 9 2.67 28.81 -8.14
CA ILE A 9 2.84 27.36 -8.29
C ILE A 9 1.76 26.61 -7.53
N ILE A 10 1.50 26.97 -6.26
CA ILE A 10 0.46 26.31 -5.44
C ILE A 10 -0.91 26.43 -6.12
N ALA A 11 -1.27 27.61 -6.62
CA ALA A 11 -2.54 27.84 -7.31
C ALA A 11 -2.64 27.00 -8.59
N ILE A 12 -1.62 27.01 -9.44
CA ILE A 12 -1.60 26.23 -10.68
C ILE A 12 -1.67 24.73 -10.38
N LEU A 13 -0.89 24.25 -9.41
CA LEU A 13 -0.86 22.84 -9.03
C LEU A 13 -2.20 22.40 -8.43
N GLY A 14 -2.81 23.24 -7.60
CA GLY A 14 -4.12 23.01 -7.00
C GLY A 14 -5.21 22.93 -8.06
N ILE A 15 -5.27 23.91 -8.97
CA ILE A 15 -6.25 23.93 -10.07
C ILE A 15 -6.03 22.74 -11.01
N GLY A 16 -4.79 22.46 -11.39
CA GLY A 16 -4.44 21.32 -12.25
C GLY A 16 -4.86 19.99 -11.63
N THR A 17 -4.58 19.78 -10.34
CA THR A 17 -4.97 18.56 -9.63
C THR A 17 -6.49 18.43 -9.52
N TYR A 18 -7.19 19.53 -9.23
CA TYR A 18 -8.65 19.56 -9.18
C TYR A 18 -9.25 19.23 -10.54
N LEU A 19 -8.76 19.84 -11.62
CA LEU A 19 -9.24 19.59 -12.98
C LEU A 19 -9.01 18.14 -13.42
N ILE A 20 -7.88 17.53 -13.06
CA ILE A 20 -7.64 16.11 -13.36
C ILE A 20 -8.69 15.24 -12.64
N ARG A 21 -8.89 15.42 -11.33
CA ARG A 21 -9.92 14.68 -10.57
C ARG A 21 -11.32 14.93 -11.10
N PHE A 22 -11.63 16.18 -11.43
CA PHE A 22 -12.90 16.59 -11.99
C PHE A 22 -13.11 16.05 -13.39
N SER A 23 -12.05 15.83 -14.19
CA SER A 23 -12.17 15.20 -15.51
C SER A 23 -12.73 13.78 -15.40
N PHE A 24 -12.22 12.98 -14.45
CA PHE A 24 -12.75 11.64 -14.20
C PHE A 24 -14.20 11.68 -13.74
N LEU A 25 -14.52 12.47 -12.72
CA LEU A 25 -15.89 12.54 -12.21
C LEU A 25 -16.84 13.21 -13.22
N GLY A 26 -16.45 14.30 -13.86
CA GLY A 26 -17.29 15.07 -14.77
C GLY A 26 -17.54 14.41 -16.13
N LEU A 27 -16.59 13.63 -16.66
CA LEU A 27 -16.80 12.87 -17.91
C LEU A 27 -17.57 11.55 -17.69
N ILE A 28 -17.50 10.99 -16.48
CA ILE A 28 -18.03 9.65 -16.15
C ILE A 28 -19.30 9.72 -15.27
N ALA A 29 -19.54 10.81 -14.52
CA ALA A 29 -20.74 10.97 -13.71
C ALA A 29 -21.98 10.97 -14.60
N GLY A 30 -22.76 9.90 -14.52
CA GLY A 30 -24.00 9.73 -15.26
C GLY A 30 -23.92 8.86 -16.51
N ARG A 31 -22.78 8.24 -16.81
CA ARG A 31 -22.71 7.17 -17.81
C ARG A 31 -22.60 5.81 -17.12
N ASP A 32 -23.40 4.85 -17.57
CA ASP A 32 -23.20 3.45 -17.22
C ASP A 32 -21.82 3.02 -17.68
N LEU A 33 -20.90 2.88 -16.71
CA LEU A 33 -19.53 2.47 -16.96
C LEU A 33 -19.55 1.06 -17.57
N PRO A 34 -18.88 0.84 -18.72
CA PRO A 34 -18.90 -0.47 -19.35
C PRO A 34 -18.25 -1.50 -18.41
N GLU A 35 -18.80 -2.72 -18.41
CA GLU A 35 -18.43 -3.83 -17.51
C GLU A 35 -16.90 -4.08 -17.45
N TRP A 36 -16.21 -3.89 -18.57
CA TRP A 36 -14.76 -4.04 -18.65
C TRP A 36 -14.03 -3.02 -17.75
N MET A 37 -14.47 -1.76 -17.71
CA MET A 37 -13.82 -0.71 -16.91
C MET A 37 -14.05 -0.94 -15.42
N LEU A 38 -15.28 -1.30 -15.04
CA LEU A 38 -15.61 -1.66 -13.66
C LEU A 38 -14.82 -2.87 -13.16
N ARG A 39 -14.61 -3.87 -14.03
CA ARG A 39 -13.78 -5.03 -13.72
C ARG A 39 -12.34 -4.63 -13.41
N HIS A 40 -11.72 -3.77 -14.23
CA HIS A 40 -10.35 -3.30 -13.99
C HIS A 40 -10.23 -2.44 -12.73
N LEU A 41 -11.18 -1.52 -12.50
CA LEU A 41 -11.22 -0.69 -11.29
C LEU A 41 -11.32 -1.53 -10.00
N ARG A 42 -12.11 -2.61 -10.02
CA ARG A 42 -12.18 -3.56 -8.90
C ARG A 42 -10.86 -4.28 -8.63
N TYR A 43 -10.05 -4.52 -9.65
CA TYR A 43 -8.74 -5.15 -9.49
C TYR A 43 -7.65 -4.19 -9.02
N THR A 44 -7.77 -2.89 -9.28
CA THR A 44 -6.76 -1.90 -8.86
C THR A 44 -6.57 -1.87 -7.34
N ALA A 45 -7.65 -1.79 -6.57
CA ALA A 45 -7.56 -1.76 -5.11
C ALA A 45 -6.87 -3.01 -4.54
N VAL A 46 -7.21 -4.18 -5.08
CA VAL A 46 -6.61 -5.46 -4.66
C VAL A 46 -5.16 -5.59 -5.11
N ALA A 47 -4.78 -5.02 -6.25
CA ALA A 47 -3.41 -5.06 -6.79
C ALA A 47 -2.45 -4.06 -6.10
N VAL A 48 -2.97 -2.91 -5.66
CA VAL A 48 -2.16 -1.86 -5.01
C VAL A 48 -1.67 -2.31 -3.63
N LEU A 49 -2.49 -3.03 -2.85
CA LEU A 49 -2.13 -3.45 -1.50
C LEU A 49 -0.85 -4.34 -1.48
N PRO A 50 -0.73 -5.42 -2.29
CA PRO A 50 0.52 -6.17 -2.39
C PRO A 50 1.69 -5.35 -2.94
N GLY A 51 1.44 -4.45 -3.91
CA GLY A 51 2.49 -3.62 -4.50
C GLY A 51 3.15 -2.66 -3.50
N LEU A 52 2.41 -2.20 -2.50
CA LEU A 52 2.94 -1.37 -1.41
C LEU A 52 3.67 -2.22 -0.34
N VAL A 53 3.18 -3.42 -0.04
CA VAL A 53 3.70 -4.26 1.04
C VAL A 53 4.93 -5.08 0.63
N ALA A 54 4.96 -5.61 -0.60
CA ALA A 54 6.06 -6.45 -1.09
C ALA A 54 7.46 -5.80 -0.98
N PRO A 55 7.69 -4.54 -1.38
CA PRO A 55 9.00 -3.92 -1.23
C PRO A 55 9.38 -3.72 0.24
N LEU A 56 8.43 -3.40 1.12
CA LEU A 56 8.68 -3.21 2.56
C LEU A 56 9.12 -4.49 3.28
N VAL A 57 8.70 -5.65 2.76
CA VAL A 57 9.06 -6.97 3.30
C VAL A 57 10.37 -7.47 2.72
N LEU A 58 10.56 -7.36 1.39
CA LEU A 58 11.72 -7.93 0.69
C LEU A 58 12.97 -7.03 0.77
N TRP A 59 12.79 -5.72 0.72
CA TRP A 59 13.86 -4.72 0.84
C TRP A 59 13.47 -3.67 1.88
N PRO A 60 13.55 -4.00 3.18
CA PRO A 60 13.27 -3.03 4.21
C PRO A 60 14.28 -1.88 4.09
N SER A 61 13.80 -0.66 3.82
CA SER A 61 14.65 0.55 3.80
C SER A 61 15.31 0.84 5.14
N ALA A 62 14.89 0.15 6.20
CA ALA A 62 15.47 0.22 7.54
C ALA A 62 16.73 -0.65 7.72
N THR A 63 17.07 -1.53 6.77
CA THR A 63 18.12 -2.56 6.92
C THR A 63 19.20 -2.49 5.83
N GLU A 64 19.35 -1.33 5.15
CA GLU A 64 20.35 -1.11 4.08
C GLU A 64 20.43 -2.20 2.99
N GLY A 65 19.31 -2.89 2.72
CA GLY A 65 19.24 -3.90 1.67
C GLY A 65 19.59 -5.33 2.09
N GLU A 66 19.81 -5.60 3.38
CA GLU A 66 19.85 -6.96 3.90
C GLU A 66 18.44 -7.49 4.22
N VAL A 67 18.20 -8.71 3.76
CA VAL A 67 16.94 -9.42 3.95
C VAL A 67 16.86 -9.89 5.40
N ASP A 68 16.08 -9.19 6.22
CA ASP A 68 15.84 -9.58 7.62
C ASP A 68 15.00 -10.89 7.68
N PRO A 69 15.59 -12.01 8.15
CA PRO A 69 14.87 -13.28 8.25
C PRO A 69 13.60 -13.18 9.11
N ALA A 70 13.58 -12.28 10.10
CA ALA A 70 12.42 -12.09 10.96
C ALA A 70 11.23 -11.49 10.22
N ARG A 71 11.46 -10.52 9.32
CA ARG A 71 10.41 -9.89 8.51
C ARG A 71 9.87 -10.83 7.44
N LEU A 72 10.73 -11.64 6.83
CA LEU A 72 10.30 -12.67 5.90
C LEU A 72 9.41 -13.73 6.57
N CYS A 73 9.84 -14.25 7.72
CA CYS A 73 9.05 -15.23 8.46
C CYS A 73 7.71 -14.64 8.92
N ALA A 74 7.69 -13.41 9.42
CA ALA A 74 6.45 -12.73 9.80
C ALA A 74 5.51 -12.53 8.60
N ALA A 75 6.04 -12.14 7.44
CA ALA A 75 5.24 -11.99 6.22
C ALA A 75 4.67 -13.33 5.75
N LEU A 76 5.47 -14.41 5.72
CA LEU A 76 5.01 -15.74 5.34
C LEU A 76 3.92 -16.26 6.28
N VAL A 77 4.06 -16.07 7.59
CA VAL A 77 3.02 -16.45 8.55
C VAL A 77 1.76 -15.61 8.38
N THR A 78 1.90 -14.30 8.15
CA THR A 78 0.75 -13.41 7.89
C THR A 78 -0.03 -13.86 6.65
N PHE A 79 0.67 -14.15 5.54
CA PHE A 79 0.05 -14.66 4.32
C PHE A 79 -0.56 -16.05 4.52
N GLY A 80 0.13 -16.98 5.18
CA GLY A 80 -0.34 -18.33 5.43
C GLY A 80 -1.61 -18.35 6.29
N VAL A 81 -1.60 -17.62 7.42
CA VAL A 81 -2.77 -17.50 8.31
C VAL A 81 -3.91 -16.77 7.61
N GLY A 82 -3.62 -15.72 6.85
CA GLY A 82 -4.63 -14.98 6.09
C GLY A 82 -5.35 -15.84 5.04
N ILE A 83 -4.63 -16.71 4.35
CA ILE A 83 -5.22 -17.63 3.35
C ILE A 83 -6.07 -18.70 4.03
N VAL A 84 -5.56 -19.32 5.11
CA VAL A 84 -6.24 -20.44 5.79
C VAL A 84 -7.47 -19.98 6.56
N THR A 85 -7.31 -18.93 7.38
CA THR A 85 -8.39 -18.46 8.27
C THR A 85 -9.39 -17.55 7.57
N ARG A 86 -9.04 -17.01 6.39
CA ARG A 86 -9.77 -15.93 5.69
C ARG A 86 -10.11 -14.74 6.62
N ASN A 87 -9.38 -14.59 7.72
CA ASN A 87 -9.61 -13.59 8.75
C ASN A 87 -8.39 -12.66 8.85
N VAL A 88 -8.59 -11.41 8.44
CA VAL A 88 -7.54 -10.39 8.41
C VAL A 88 -7.01 -10.10 9.82
N VAL A 89 -7.87 -10.11 10.84
CA VAL A 89 -7.47 -9.83 12.22
C VAL A 89 -6.56 -10.94 12.75
N ALA A 90 -6.89 -12.20 12.48
CA ALA A 90 -6.05 -13.33 12.85
C ALA A 90 -4.69 -13.29 12.13
N ALA A 91 -4.67 -12.93 10.85
CA ALA A 91 -3.43 -12.77 10.09
C ALA A 91 -2.51 -11.69 10.67
N ILE A 92 -3.06 -10.51 10.99
CA ILE A 92 -2.31 -9.40 11.59
C ILE A 92 -1.74 -9.80 12.95
N LEU A 93 -2.56 -10.42 13.82
CA LEU A 93 -2.12 -10.84 15.14
C LEU A 93 -1.05 -11.92 15.08
N CYS A 94 -1.24 -12.97 14.29
CA CYS A 94 -0.25 -14.03 14.13
C CYS A 94 1.04 -13.51 13.50
N GLY A 95 0.96 -12.64 12.49
CA GLY A 95 2.11 -11.98 11.88
C GLY A 95 2.91 -11.13 12.87
N GLY A 96 2.22 -10.29 13.65
CA GLY A 96 2.83 -9.47 14.69
C GLY A 96 3.48 -10.30 15.80
N VAL A 97 2.81 -11.37 16.25
CA VAL A 97 3.38 -12.31 17.23
C VAL A 97 4.64 -12.98 16.66
N THR A 98 4.62 -13.41 15.40
CA THR A 98 5.78 -14.04 14.76
C THR A 98 6.95 -13.07 14.66
N LEU A 99 6.68 -11.81 14.29
CA LEU A 99 7.69 -10.76 14.24
C LEU A 99 8.32 -10.53 15.62
N TYR A 100 7.49 -10.39 16.67
CA TYR A 100 7.97 -10.18 18.02
C TYR A 100 8.79 -11.36 18.56
N VAL A 101 8.31 -12.59 18.34
CA VAL A 101 9.01 -13.82 18.72
C VAL A 101 10.35 -13.93 18.00
N MET A 102 10.39 -13.59 16.71
CA MET A 102 11.61 -13.72 15.93
C MET A 102 12.62 -12.63 16.26
N ILE A 103 12.18 -11.39 16.50
CA ILE A 103 13.05 -10.33 17.04
C ILE A 103 13.60 -10.72 18.41
N TRP A 104 12.77 -11.31 19.29
CA TRP A 104 13.23 -11.77 20.60
C TRP A 104 14.25 -12.94 20.47
N ALA A 105 14.04 -13.84 19.52
CA ALA A 105 14.93 -14.97 19.26
C ALA A 105 16.26 -14.58 18.58
N LEU A 106 16.25 -13.56 17.71
CA LEU A 106 17.43 -13.05 16.99
C LEU A 106 18.16 -11.93 17.74
N GLY A 107 17.45 -11.16 18.57
CA GLY A 107 17.97 -10.05 19.38
C GLY A 107 18.27 -10.42 20.84
N GLY A 108 18.39 -11.71 21.14
CA GLY A 108 18.84 -12.23 22.42
C GLY A 108 20.35 -12.13 22.62
N ALA A 109 20.92 -10.92 22.51
CA ALA A 109 22.15 -10.41 23.13
C ALA A 109 22.40 -8.96 22.71
#